data_AF-A0A355SFT6-F1
#
_entry.id   AF-A0A355SFT6-F1
#
_cell.length_a   1.000
_cell.length_b   1.000
_cell.length_c   1.000
_cell.angle_alpha   90.00
_cell.angle_beta   90.00
_cell.angle_gamma   90.00
#
_symmetry.space_group_name_H-M   'P 1'
#
loop_
_entity.id
_entity.type
_entity.pdbx_description
1 polymer ?
#
loop_
_entity_poly.entity_id
_entity_poly.type
_entity_poly.pdbx_seq_one_letter_code
_entity_poly.pdbx_strand_id
1 'polypeptide(L)' 'MDNILKHITGPDDIKGLRIEQLKQLADESRAYLIETISETGGHLASNLGVVELTIALHYVFRSA' A
#
# COMPACT_ATOMS: atom_id res chain seq x y z
N MET A 1 -12.00 -3.75 -12.72
CA MET A 1 -10.79 -3.07 -12.26
C MET A 1 -10.09 -4.06 -11.35
N ASP A 2 -8.95 -4.61 -11.75
CA ASP A 2 -8.26 -5.64 -10.98
C ASP A 2 -7.69 -5.02 -9.70
N ASN A 3 -7.88 -5.69 -8.56
CA ASN A 3 -7.37 -5.23 -7.26
C ASN A 3 -5.91 -5.67 -7.12
N ILE A 4 -4.98 -4.72 -7.21
CA ILE A 4 -3.54 -4.98 -7.20
C ILE A 4 -3.11 -5.49 -5.83
N LEU A 5 -3.65 -4.92 -4.76
CA LEU A 5 -3.31 -5.27 -3.37
C LEU A 5 -3.49 -6.78 -3.10
N LYS A 6 -4.51 -7.43 -3.67
CA LYS A 6 -4.74 -8.88 -3.55
C LYS A 6 -3.67 -9.76 -4.20
N HIS A 7 -2.86 -9.19 -5.10
CA HIS A 7 -1.79 -9.90 -5.80
C HIS A 7 -0.41 -9.60 -5.22
N ILE A 8 -0.30 -8.67 -4.26
CA ILE A 8 0.95 -8.38 -3.56
C ILE A 8 1.12 -9.38 -2.43
N THR A 9 2.14 -10.24 -2.56
CA THR A 9 2.53 -11.23 -1.55
C THR A 9 3.82 -10.85 -0.83
N GLY A 10 4.61 -9.94 -1.43
CA GLY A 10 5.82 -9.40 -0.83
C GLY A 10 6.30 -8.09 -1.48
N PRO A 11 7.35 -7.46 -0.93
CA PRO A 11 7.86 -6.18 -1.41
C PRO A 11 8.45 -6.25 -2.82
N ASP A 12 8.92 -7.42 -3.27
CA ASP A 12 9.44 -7.61 -4.63
C ASP A 12 8.35 -7.48 -5.70
N ASP A 13 7.08 -7.78 -5.36
CA ASP A 13 5.95 -7.64 -6.28
C ASP A 13 5.69 -6.16 -6.65
N ILE A 14 6.11 -5.22 -5.79
CA ILE A 14 5.94 -3.77 -5.99
C ILE A 14 6.88 -3.26 -7.09
N LYS A 15 8.06 -3.87 -7.26
CA LYS A 15 9.12 -3.39 -8.18
C LYS A 15 8.75 -3.47 -9.66
N GLY A 16 7.87 -4.41 -10.02
CA GLY A 16 7.40 -4.61 -11.40
C GLY A 16 6.24 -3.70 -11.81
N LEU A 17 5.70 -2.91 -10.88
CA LEU A 17 4.53 -2.09 -11.13
C LEU A 17 4.89 -0.79 -11.86
N ARG A 18 4.01 -0.37 -12.78
CA ARG A 18 4.06 0.98 -13.36
C ARG A 18 3.65 2.02 -12.32
N ILE A 19 4.04 3.28 -12.53
CA ILE A 19 3.71 4.37 -11.61
C ILE A 19 2.20 4.51 -11.37
N GLU A 20 1.37 4.30 -12.38
CA GLU A 20 -0.09 4.33 -12.26
C GLU A 20 -0.60 3.19 -11.35
N GLN A 21 0.03 2.02 -11.44
CA GLN A 21 -0.28 0.87 -10.60
C GLN A 21 0.17 1.08 -9.14
N LEU A 22 1.27 1.81 -8.91
CA LEU A 22 1.69 2.21 -7.56
C LEU A 22 0.66 3.16 -6.91
N LYS A 23 0.12 4.12 -7.68
CA LYS A 23 -0.95 5.00 -7.20
C LYS A 23 -2.21 4.22 -6.86
N GLN A 24 -2.62 3.29 -7.73
CA GLN A 24 -3.74 2.41 -7.47
C GLN A 24 -3.51 1.56 -6.21
N LEU A 25 -2.31 0.99 -6.04
CA LEU A 25 -1.95 0.23 -4.84
C LEU A 25 -2.04 1.09 -3.57
N ALA A 26 -1.62 2.35 -3.62
CA ALA A 26 -1.75 3.28 -2.50
C ALA A 26 -3.23 3.54 -2.15
N ASP A 27 -4.07 3.78 -3.16
CA ASP A 27 -5.51 4.01 -2.96
C ASP A 27 -6.20 2.78 -2.33
N GLU A 28 -5.90 1.58 -2.85
CA GLU A 28 -6.42 0.31 -2.32
C GLU A 28 -5.93 0.05 -0.89
N SER A 29 -4.65 0.33 -0.59
CA SER A 29 -4.09 0.18 0.75
C SER A 29 -4.75 1.12 1.75
N ARG A 30 -4.98 2.39 1.37
CA ARG A 30 -5.69 3.36 2.21
C ARG A 30 -7.13 2.92 2.49
N ALA A 31 -7.84 2.45 1.46
CA ALA A 31 -9.19 1.94 1.62
C ALA A 31 -9.25 0.76 2.59
N TYR A 32 -8.34 -0.22 2.44
CA TYR A 32 -8.24 -1.38 3.31
C TYR A 32 -7.90 -1.01 4.76
N LEU A 33 -6.97 -0.06 4.97
CA LEU A 33 -6.62 0.43 6.30
C LEU A 33 -7.80 1.15 6.97
N ILE A 34 -8.57 1.95 6.22
CA ILE A 34 -9.78 2.61 6.75
C ILE A 34 -10.80 1.56 7.17
N GLU A 35 -11.09 0.58 6.31
CA GLU A 35 -12.02 -0.52 6.60
C GLU A 35 -11.60 -1.28 7.87
N THR A 36 -10.33 -1.68 7.95
CA THR A 36 -9.81 -2.52 9.04
C THR A 36 -9.70 -1.76 10.38
N ILE A 37 -9.26 -0.50 10.35
CA ILE A 37 -9.00 0.27 11.59
C ILE A 37 -10.27 0.97 12.09
N SER A 38 -11.25 1.23 11.21
CA SER A 38 -12.55 1.79 11.62
C SER A 38 -13.28 0.91 12.63
N GLU A 39 -13.04 -0.41 12.63
CA GLU A 39 -13.66 -1.34 13.56
C GLU A 39 -12.95 -1.42 14.93
N THR A 40 -11.66 -1.08 14.98
CA THR A 40 -10.80 -1.36 16.14
C THR A 40 -10.45 -0.14 16.98
N GLY A 41 -10.55 1.08 16.41
CA GLY A 41 -10.24 2.33 17.10
C GLY A 41 -8.74 2.49 17.41
N GLY A 42 -8.08 3.46 16.77
CA GLY A 42 -6.63 3.69 16.94
C GLY A 42 -6.10 4.83 16.09
N HIS A 43 -4.76 4.98 16.00
CA HIS A 43 -4.07 6.04 15.25
C HIS A 43 -4.21 5.90 13.71
N LEU A 44 -5.43 6.04 13.19
CA LEU A 44 -5.80 6.00 11.77
C LEU A 44 -4.91 6.94 10.92
N ALA A 45 -4.64 8.14 11.44
CA ALA A 45 -3.95 9.19 10.71
C ALA A 45 -2.46 8.87 10.44
N SER A 46 -1.79 8.19 11.37
CA SER A 46 -0.35 7.90 11.23
C SER A 46 -0.08 6.87 10.14
N ASN A 47 -0.91 5.82 10.08
CA ASN A 47 -0.72 4.74 9.11
C ASN A 47 -1.14 5.17 7.70
N LEU A 48 -2.15 6.03 7.57
CA LEU A 48 -2.56 6.58 6.27
C LEU A 48 -1.52 7.54 5.67
N GLY A 49 -0.81 8.31 6.49
CA GLY A 49 0.18 9.29 6.02
C GLY A 49 1.49 8.69 5.50
N VAL A 50 1.75 7.39 5.73
CA VAL A 50 3.00 6.73 5.35
C VAL A 50 2.85 5.71 4.21
N VAL A 51 1.63 5.53 3.66
CA VAL A 51 1.35 4.52 2.64
C VAL A 51 2.23 4.73 1.40
N GLU A 52 2.22 5.92 0.83
CA GLU A 52 2.97 6.27 -0.37
C GLU A 52 4.48 6.21 -0.14
N LEU A 53 4.94 6.64 1.04
CA LEU A 53 6.35 6.55 1.43
C LEU A 53 6.81 5.09 1.51
N THR A 54 6.00 4.23 2.14
CA THR A 54 6.30 2.80 2.29
C THR A 54 6.37 2.11 0.94
N ILE A 55 5.40 2.37 0.06
CA ILE A 55 5.41 1.86 -1.33
C ILE A 55 6.65 2.36 -2.09
N ALA A 56 6.98 3.65 -1.97
CA ALA A 56 8.15 4.22 -2.64
C ALA A 56 9.47 3.60 -2.15
N LEU A 57 9.57 3.31 -0.84
CA LEU A 57 10.73 2.62 -0.27
C LEU A 57 10.88 1.21 -0.86
N HIS A 58 9.80 0.42 -0.92
CA HIS A 58 9.85 -0.93 -1.50
C HIS A 58 10.05 -0.92 -3.02
N TYR A 59 9.57 0.11 -3.72
CA TYR A 59 9.77 0.28 -5.15
C TYR A 59 11.23 0.62 -5.51
N VAL A 60 11.84 1.54 -4.77
CA VAL A 60 13.20 2.04 -5.06
C VAL A 60 14.27 1.13 -4.46
N PHE A 61 14.09 0.70 -3.22
CA PHE A 61 15.09 -0.10 -2.50
C PHE A 61 14.79 -1.59 -2.61
N ARG A 62 15.81 -2.42 -2.38
CA ARG A 62 15.62 -3.85 -2.21
C ARG A 62 15.38 -4.12 -0.73
N SER A 63 14.15 -4.50 -0.41
CA SER A 63 13.81 -4.98 0.93
C SER A 63 14.33 -6.40 1.08
N ALA A 64 14.92 -6.70 2.23
CA ALA A 64 15.50 -8.00 2.56
C ALA A 64 14.42 -9.02 2.92
#